data_AF-A0A8S0FYJ9-F1
#
_entry.id   AF-A0A8S0FYJ9-F1
#
_cell.length_a   1.000
_cell.length_b   1.000
_cell.length_c   1.000
_cell.angle_alpha   90.00
_cell.angle_beta   90.00
_cell.angle_gamma   90.00
#
_symmetry.space_group_name_H-M   'P 1'
#
loop_
_entity.id
_entity.type
_entity.pdbx_description
1 polymer ?
#
loop_
_entity_poly.entity_id
_entity_poly.type
_entity_poly.pdbx_seq_one_letter_code
_entity_poly.pdbx_strand_id
1 'polypeptide(L)' 'MHHKKAGNTKLGEFGNYSNDWQTLELVFTAGSATVTPKLNGVAGPAFQVIKDSLTLGLNALTHVN' A
#
# COMPACT_ATOMS: atom_id res chain seq x y z
N MET A 1 -2.19 0.80 -5.14
CA MET A 1 -1.28 -0.09 -5.91
C MET A 1 0.03 -0.23 -5.12
N HIS A 2 0.73 -1.36 -5.25
CA HIS A 2 2.09 -1.53 -4.73
C HIS A 2 3.08 -1.44 -5.90
N HIS A 3 3.90 -0.40 -5.89
CA HIS A 3 4.92 -0.16 -6.92
C HIS A 3 6.16 -1.01 -6.64
N LYS A 4 6.60 -1.79 -7.63
CA LYS A 4 7.77 -2.67 -7.50
C LYS A 4 8.47 -2.88 -8.84
N LYS A 5 9.74 -3.31 -8.80
CA LYS A 5 10.58 -3.46 -9.98
C LYS A 5 10.01 -4.42 -11.04
N ALA A 6 9.37 -5.51 -10.63
CA ALA A 6 8.81 -6.54 -11.52
C ALA A 6 7.37 -6.22 -11.99
N GLY A 7 6.99 -4.94 -12.03
CA GLY A 7 5.65 -4.48 -12.39
C GLY A 7 4.72 -4.39 -11.18
N ASN A 8 3.81 -3.41 -11.22
CA ASN A 8 2.98 -3.06 -10.08
C ASN A 8 1.95 -4.15 -9.76
N THR A 9 1.59 -4.28 -8.48
CA THR A 9 0.51 -5.19 -8.05
C THR A 9 -0.64 -4.40 -7.45
N LYS A 10 -1.87 -4.84 -7.75
CA LYS A 10 -3.08 -4.28 -7.17
C LYS A 10 -3.21 -4.78 -5.73
N LEU A 11 -3.41 -3.83 -4.80
CA LEU A 11 -3.59 -4.14 -3.36
C LEU A 11 -5.06 -4.37 -2.99
N GLY A 12 -5.97 -3.88 -3.83
CA GLY A 12 -7.41 -3.86 -3.59
C GLY A 12 -8.07 -2.79 -4.45
N GLU A 13 -9.36 -2.57 -4.23
CA GLU A 13 -10.15 -1.52 -4.86
C GLU A 13 -11.14 -0.93 -3.86
N PHE A 14 -11.45 0.35 -4.05
CA PHE A 14 -12.48 1.05 -3.27
C PHE A 14 -13.88 0.89 -3.87
N GLY A 15 -14.02 0.14 -4.96
CA GLY A 15 -15.25 0.02 -5.76
C GLY A 15 -15.33 1.05 -6.89
N ASN A 16 -16.55 1.43 -7.26
CA ASN A 16 -16.78 2.47 -8.25
C ASN A 16 -16.23 3.82 -7.76
N TYR A 17 -15.79 4.64 -8.70
CA TYR A 17 -15.36 6.01 -8.38
C TYR A 17 -16.52 6.82 -7.80
N SER A 18 -16.26 7.51 -6.69
CA SER A 18 -17.15 8.49 -6.08
C SER A 18 -16.31 9.60 -5.42
N ASN A 19 -16.98 10.65 -4.98
CA ASN A 19 -16.37 11.74 -4.19
C ASN A 19 -16.56 11.50 -2.67
N ASP A 20 -16.98 10.31 -2.26
CA ASP A 20 -17.15 9.99 -0.86
C ASP A 20 -15.81 9.81 -0.16
N TRP A 21 -15.81 10.01 1.16
CA TRP A 21 -14.63 9.74 1.97
C TRP A 21 -14.31 8.25 2.01
N GLN A 22 -13.05 7.91 1.75
CA GLN A 22 -12.51 6.55 1.84
C GLN A 22 -11.28 6.53 2.76
N THR A 23 -10.96 5.37 3.32
CA THR A 23 -9.78 5.20 4.19
C THR A 23 -8.85 4.11 3.67
N LEU A 24 -7.54 4.36 3.77
CA LEU A 24 -6.49 3.38 3.51
C LEU A 24 -5.60 3.26 4.73
N GLU A 25 -5.44 2.06 5.24
CA GLU A 25 -4.53 1.71 6.33
C GLU A 25 -3.58 0.61 5.86
N LEU A 26 -2.30 0.69 6.25
CA LEU A 26 -1.31 -0.36 6.03
C LEU A 26 -0.88 -0.92 7.39
N VAL A 27 -1.24 -2.17 7.68
CA VAL A 27 -0.93 -2.83 8.96
C VAL A 27 0.34 -3.65 8.82
N PHE A 28 1.35 -3.31 9.60
CA PHE A 28 2.64 -4.01 9.61
C PHE A 28 2.65 -5.09 10.69
N THR A 29 3.05 -6.30 10.31
CA THR A 29 3.31 -7.37 11.29
C THR A 29 4.73 -7.20 11.84
N ALA A 30 4.86 -6.99 13.14
CA ALA A 30 6.15 -6.83 13.80
C ALA A 30 7.09 -8.02 13.51
N GLY A 31 8.35 -7.72 13.21
CA GLY A 31 9.35 -8.74 12.87
C GLY A 31 9.18 -9.39 11.49
N SER A 32 8.32 -8.86 10.62
CA SER A 32 8.06 -9.41 9.28
C SER A 32 8.08 -8.34 8.20
N ALA A 33 8.32 -8.76 6.96
CA ALA A 33 8.06 -7.97 5.75
C ALA A 33 6.60 -8.08 5.27
N THR A 34 5.69 -8.62 6.08
CA THR A 34 4.28 -8.78 5.74
C THR A 34 3.48 -7.54 6.09
N VAL A 35 2.68 -7.05 5.15
CA VAL A 35 1.75 -5.94 5.33
C VAL A 35 0.35 -6.34 4.89
N THR A 36 -0.65 -6.01 5.71
CA THR A 36 -2.07 -6.20 5.38
C THR A 36 -2.70 -4.83 5.11
N PRO A 37 -3.15 -4.55 3.87
CA PRO A 37 -3.88 -3.33 3.59
C PRO A 37 -5.31 -3.43 4.14
N LYS A 38 -5.87 -2.33 4.62
CA LYS A 38 -7.30 -2.18 4.84
C LYS A 38 -7.84 -1.04 4.01
N LEU A 39 -8.89 -1.33 3.26
CA LEU A 39 -9.61 -0.34 2.47
C LEU A 39 -10.98 -0.18 3.14
N ASN A 40 -11.29 1.03 3.60
CA ASN A 40 -12.52 1.32 4.35
C ASN A 40 -12.72 0.41 5.57
N GLY A 41 -11.64 0.14 6.31
CA GLY A 41 -11.65 -0.75 7.47
C GLY A 41 -11.72 -2.25 7.15
N VAL A 42 -11.95 -2.64 5.90
CA VAL A 42 -11.99 -4.05 5.47
C VAL A 42 -10.58 -4.51 5.13
N ALA A 43 -10.11 -5.57 5.80
CA ALA A 43 -8.82 -6.17 5.53
C ALA A 43 -8.80 -6.85 4.15
N GLY A 44 -7.79 -6.48 3.34
CA GLY A 44 -7.48 -7.12 2.08
C GLY A 44 -6.44 -8.24 2.22
N PRO A 45 -6.00 -8.84 1.10
CA PRO A 45 -4.95 -9.86 1.11
C PRO A 45 -3.61 -9.25 1.53
N ALA A 46 -2.91 -9.94 2.42
CA ALA A 46 -1.57 -9.55 2.83
C ALA A 46 -0.55 -9.67 1.69
N PHE A 47 0.48 -8.85 1.71
CA PHE A 47 1.58 -8.88 0.74
C PHE A 47 2.93 -8.72 1.43
N GLN A 48 3.99 -9.19 0.76
CA GLN A 48 5.37 -8.93 1.19
C GLN A 48 5.84 -7.57 0.65
N VAL A 49 6.38 -6.72 1.52
CA VAL A 49 7.17 -5.57 1.07
C VAL A 49 8.46 -6.07 0.44
N ILE A 50 8.76 -5.55 -0.74
CA ILE A 50 9.93 -5.94 -1.53
C ILE A 50 10.63 -4.69 -2.06
N LYS A 51 11.88 -4.85 -2.48
CA LYS A 51 12.66 -3.75 -3.03
C LYS A 51 12.02 -3.18 -4.30
N ASP A 52 11.80 -1.87 -4.30
CA ASP A 52 11.38 -1.10 -5.47
C ASP A 52 12.59 -0.49 -6.22
N SER A 53 12.32 0.38 -7.19
CA SER A 53 13.32 1.08 -8.00
C SER A 53 13.29 2.61 -7.82
N LEU A 54 12.60 3.12 -6.80
CA LEU A 54 12.50 4.54 -6.52
C LEU A 54 13.78 5.04 -5.84
N THR A 55 14.13 6.29 -6.12
CA THR A 55 15.21 7.00 -5.43
C THR A 55 14.57 8.13 -4.63
N LEU A 56 14.44 7.93 -3.32
CA LEU A 56 13.82 8.87 -2.39
C LEU A 56 14.78 9.19 -1.24
N GLY A 57 14.48 10.24 -0.48
CA GLY A 57 15.23 10.56 0.74
C GLY A 57 15.15 9.42 1.76
N LEU A 58 16.28 9.07 2.35
CA LEU A 58 16.35 8.05 3.41
C LEU A 58 15.58 8.54 4.66
N ASN A 59 14.82 7.64 5.29
CA ASN A 59 14.05 7.91 6.51
C ASN A 59 12.97 9.01 6.38
N ALA A 60 12.43 9.22 5.17
CA ALA A 60 11.36 10.18 4.93
C ALA A 60 10.09 9.51 4.38
N LEU A 61 8.92 9.92 4.89
CA LEU A 61 7.64 9.59 4.27
C LEU A 61 7.33 10.64 3.20
N THR A 62 7.24 10.20 1.94
CA THR A 62 6.95 11.08 0.81
C THR A 62 5.53 10.87 0.31
N HIS A 63 4.77 11.96 0.15
CA HIS A 63 3.50 12.00 -0.56
C HIS A 63 3.62 12.92 -1.77
N VAL A 64 3.12 12.50 -2.91
CA VAL A 64 3.15 13.25 -4.17
C VAL A 64 1.70 13.45 -4.60
N ASN A 65 1.34 14.71 -4.88
CA ASN A 65 0.01 15.11 -5.35
C ASN A 65 -0.13 14.99 -6.87
#